data_AF-A0A9J6BJT6-F1
#
_entry.id   AF-A0A9J6BJT6-F1
#
_cell.length_a   1.000
_cell.length_b   1.000
_cell.length_c   1.000
_cell.angle_alpha   90.00
_cell.angle_beta   90.00
_cell.angle_gamma   90.00
#
_symmetry.space_group_name_H-M   'P 1'
#
loop_
_entity.id
_entity.type
_entity.pdbx_description
1 polymer ?
#
loop_
_entity_poly.entity_id
_entity_poly.type
_entity_poly.pdbx_seq_one_letter_code
_entity_poly.pdbx_strand_id
1 'polypeptide(L)'
;MVEIIDIIVGGHSHSFLYSGTPSIGPDTPVSDYPTIEEQENVRKVLIVQASAYNKYLGNITLYFDEDDSFCYQRECGMGNLITDSMAYAFLDQAKEGEWTGASIAFQVPGGVRAGLESGNVIYADLITTTHLKTN
;
A
#
# COMPACT_ATOMS: atom_id res chain seq x y z
N MET A 1 -14.13 -25.92 -17.87
CA MET A 1 -14.30 -24.62 -18.53
C MET A 1 -15.41 -23.91 -17.78
N VAL A 2 -15.09 -22.84 -17.04
CA VAL A 2 -16.07 -22.15 -16.18
C VAL A 2 -16.82 -21.14 -17.06
N GLU A 3 -18.13 -21.33 -17.25
CA GLU A 3 -18.90 -20.67 -18.32
C GLU A 3 -19.62 -19.36 -17.93
N ILE A 4 -19.30 -18.75 -16.79
CA ILE A 4 -19.96 -17.50 -16.37
C ILE A 4 -18.96 -16.62 -15.60
N ILE A 5 -18.18 -15.80 -16.31
CA ILE A 5 -17.33 -14.76 -15.72
C ILE A 5 -17.64 -13.45 -16.44
N ASP A 6 -18.26 -12.52 -15.72
CA ASP A 6 -18.64 -11.20 -16.26
C ASP A 6 -17.64 -10.10 -15.85
N ILE A 7 -16.85 -10.35 -14.81
CA ILE A 7 -15.86 -9.41 -14.29
C ILE A 7 -14.62 -10.15 -13.79
N ILE A 8 -13.45 -9.61 -14.11
CA ILE A 8 -12.16 -10.04 -13.58
C ILE A 8 -11.57 -8.85 -12.80
N VAL A 9 -11.32 -9.07 -11.51
CA VAL A 9 -10.66 -8.07 -10.65
C VAL A 9 -9.19 -8.44 -10.50
N GLY A 10 -8.31 -7.66 -11.14
CA GLY A 10 -6.87 -7.81 -11.04
C GLY A 10 -6.33 -7.29 -9.71
N GLY A 11 -5.72 -8.16 -8.92
CA GLY A 11 -5.15 -7.87 -7.60
C GLY A 11 -3.61 -7.85 -7.52
N HIS A 12 -2.90 -8.33 -8.54
CA HIS A 12 -1.45 -8.58 -8.41
C HIS A 12 -0.58 -7.91 -9.48
N SER A 13 -1.11 -7.70 -10.69
CA SER A 13 -0.30 -7.32 -11.85
C SER A 13 0.22 -5.87 -11.86
N HIS A 14 0.08 -5.10 -10.77
CA HIS A 14 0.57 -3.72 -10.59
C HIS A 14 0.34 -2.76 -11.78
N SER A 15 -0.58 -3.06 -12.71
CA SER A 15 -0.68 -2.39 -14.01
C SER A 15 -1.63 -1.21 -13.90
N PHE A 16 -1.13 0.02 -13.92
CA PHE A 16 -2.02 1.18 -13.83
C PHE A 16 -2.93 1.24 -15.07
N LEU A 17 -4.24 1.13 -14.89
CA LEU A 17 -5.24 1.26 -15.97
C LEU A 17 -5.96 2.60 -15.81
N TYR A 18 -6.02 3.41 -16.87
CA TYR A 18 -6.67 4.74 -16.83
C TYR A 18 -7.04 5.23 -18.23
N SER A 19 -8.26 5.73 -18.40
CA SER A 19 -8.84 6.19 -19.69
C SER A 19 -8.99 7.72 -19.79
N GLY A 20 -8.51 8.50 -18.81
CA GLY A 20 -8.60 9.97 -18.80
C GLY A 20 -7.35 10.69 -19.31
N THR A 21 -7.44 12.00 -19.57
CA THR A 21 -6.30 12.89 -19.84
C THR A 21 -6.41 14.18 -19.03
N PRO A 22 -5.33 14.66 -18.36
CA PRO A 22 -4.02 14.03 -18.19
C PRO A 22 -4.05 12.82 -17.24
N SER A 23 -2.99 12.00 -17.25
CA SER A 23 -2.80 10.89 -16.31
C SER A 23 -2.75 11.41 -14.87
N ILE A 24 -3.61 10.87 -14.01
CA ILE A 24 -3.63 11.22 -12.59
C ILE A 24 -2.60 10.34 -11.88
N GLY A 25 -1.46 10.93 -11.50
CA GLY A 25 -0.41 10.26 -10.72
C GLY A 25 0.93 10.14 -11.45
N PRO A 26 1.96 9.60 -10.77
CA PRO A 26 3.31 9.45 -11.32
C PRO A 26 3.47 8.28 -12.30
N ASP A 27 2.46 7.40 -12.38
CA ASP A 27 2.53 6.13 -13.12
C ASP A 27 1.92 6.29 -14.53
N THR A 28 2.56 5.69 -15.53
CA THR A 28 2.06 5.69 -16.91
C THR A 28 0.98 4.61 -17.08
N PRO A 29 -0.19 4.94 -17.64
CA PRO A 29 -1.23 3.94 -17.85
C PRO A 29 -0.80 2.89 -18.88
N VAL A 30 -0.98 1.63 -18.52
CA VAL A 30 -0.69 0.44 -19.35
C VAL A 30 -1.80 0.21 -20.37
N SER A 31 -3.06 0.51 -20.01
CA SER A 31 -4.24 0.38 -20.86
C SER A 31 -5.42 1.19 -20.27
N ASP A 32 -6.53 1.25 -21.00
CA ASP A 32 -7.75 1.95 -20.60
C ASP A 32 -8.45 1.25 -19.41
N TYR A 33 -9.07 2.05 -18.55
CA TYR A 33 -9.93 1.55 -17.48
C TYR A 33 -11.41 1.85 -17.77
N PRO A 34 -12.32 0.85 -17.71
CA PRO A 34 -12.03 -0.59 -17.62
C PRO A 34 -11.47 -1.13 -18.94
N THR A 35 -10.59 -2.14 -18.89
CA THR A 35 -10.18 -2.86 -20.12
C THR A 35 -11.29 -3.85 -20.46
N ILE A 36 -11.73 -3.85 -21.73
CA ILE A 36 -12.83 -4.70 -22.19
C ILE A 36 -12.24 -5.75 -23.14
N GLU A 37 -12.36 -7.02 -22.78
CA GLU A 37 -11.99 -8.14 -23.64
C GLU A 37 -13.26 -8.80 -24.19
N GLU A 38 -13.31 -9.01 -25.51
CA GLU A 38 -14.41 -9.69 -26.18
C GLU A 38 -14.08 -11.18 -26.34
N GLN A 39 -14.89 -12.05 -25.73
CA GLN A 39 -14.75 -13.50 -25.88
C GLN A 39 -15.45 -13.98 -27.17
N GLU A 40 -15.03 -15.14 -27.71
CA GLU A 40 -15.54 -15.71 -28.98
C GLU A 40 -17.08 -15.83 -29.07
N ASN A 41 -17.80 -15.79 -27.94
CA ASN A 41 -19.25 -15.92 -27.84
C ASN A 41 -20.01 -14.60 -27.58
N VAL A 42 -19.51 -13.44 -28.03
CA VAL A 42 -20.22 -12.12 -27.98
C VAL A 42 -20.35 -11.53 -26.56
N ARG A 43 -19.71 -12.14 -25.54
CA ARG A 43 -19.69 -11.58 -24.19
C ARG A 43 -18.49 -10.67 -23.99
N LYS A 44 -18.74 -9.56 -23.30
CA LYS A 44 -17.74 -8.58 -22.88
C LYS A 44 -17.33 -8.90 -21.45
N VAL A 45 -16.05 -9.19 -21.24
CA VAL A 45 -15.49 -9.36 -19.90
C VAL A 45 -14.84 -8.04 -19.49
N LEU A 46 -15.25 -7.50 -18.36
CA LEU A 46 -14.66 -6.30 -17.79
C LEU A 46 -13.44 -6.68 -16.95
N ILE A 47 -12.27 -6.18 -17.33
CA ILE A 47 -11.05 -6.26 -16.54
C ILE A 47 -10.90 -4.95 -15.79
N VAL A 48 -11.04 -5.03 -14.48
CA VAL A 48 -10.86 -3.91 -13.55
C VAL A 48 -9.70 -4.23 -12.62
N GLN A 49 -8.93 -3.22 -12.24
CA GLN A 49 -7.87 -3.36 -11.24
C GLN A 49 -8.27 -2.69 -9.93
N ALA A 50 -7.82 -3.27 -8.81
CA ALA A 50 -7.93 -2.64 -7.49
C ALA A 50 -7.03 -1.39 -7.30
N SER A 51 -6.66 -0.71 -8.39
CA SER A 51 -5.96 0.57 -8.48
C SER A 51 -4.91 0.77 -7.37
N ALA A 52 -5.11 1.78 -6.52
CA ALA A 52 -4.17 2.22 -5.48
C ALA A 52 -3.73 1.11 -4.52
N TYR A 53 -4.57 0.12 -4.22
CA TYR A 53 -4.20 -0.98 -3.29
C TYR A 53 -2.98 -1.77 -3.78
N ASN A 54 -2.79 -1.90 -5.09
CA ASN A 54 -1.67 -2.67 -5.64
C ASN A 54 -0.49 -1.79 -6.02
N LYS A 55 -0.42 -0.55 -5.54
CA LYS A 55 0.72 0.31 -5.83
C LYS A 55 1.94 -0.21 -5.07
N TYR A 56 3.00 -0.56 -5.80
CA TYR A 56 4.28 -0.95 -5.21
C TYR A 56 4.93 0.26 -4.53
N LEU A 57 5.38 0.07 -3.29
CA LEU A 57 6.01 1.12 -2.48
C LEU A 57 7.49 0.87 -2.25
N GLY A 58 7.91 -0.38 -2.24
CA GLY A 58 9.30 -0.74 -2.01
C GLY A 58 9.47 -2.20 -1.65
N ASN A 59 10.71 -2.57 -1.37
CA ASN A 59 11.06 -3.90 -0.89
C ASN A 59 11.59 -3.77 0.54
N ILE A 60 11.04 -4.57 1.45
CA ILE A 60 11.47 -4.64 2.84
C ILE A 60 12.23 -5.95 3.06
N THR A 61 13.41 -5.87 3.66
CA THR A 61 14.24 -7.05 3.99
C THR A 61 14.22 -7.36 5.49
N LEU A 62 13.24 -6.83 6.21
CA LEU A 62 13.06 -7.02 7.64
C LEU A 62 12.17 -8.23 7.88
N TYR A 63 12.62 -9.13 8.76
CA TYR A 63 11.83 -10.24 9.26
C TYR A 63 11.30 -9.85 10.64
N PHE A 64 10.01 -9.57 10.73
CA PHE A 64 9.34 -9.51 12.01
C PHE A 64 9.10 -10.95 12.44
N ASP A 65 9.71 -11.37 13.55
CA ASP A 65 9.50 -12.70 14.11
C ASP A 65 8.01 -12.89 14.45
N GLU A 66 7.49 -14.11 14.56
CA GLU A 66 6.05 -14.32 14.84
C GLU A 66 5.59 -13.60 16.13
N ASP A 67 6.51 -13.49 17.11
CA ASP A 67 6.30 -12.76 18.36
C ASP A 67 6.36 -11.22 18.21
N ASP A 68 6.84 -10.71 17.07
CA ASP A 68 7.01 -9.28 16.77
C ASP A 68 5.75 -8.65 16.14
N SER A 69 4.76 -9.49 15.86
CA SER A 69 3.38 -9.12 15.52
C SER A 69 2.61 -8.54 16.71
N PHE A 70 3.06 -8.79 17.95
CA PHE A 70 2.34 -8.47 19.18
C PHE A 70 2.88 -7.21 19.87
N CYS A 71 2.47 -6.05 19.36
CA CYS A 71 2.81 -4.75 19.96
C CYS A 71 2.15 -4.46 21.32
N TYR A 72 1.39 -5.39 21.91
CA TYR A 72 0.61 -5.17 23.14
C TYR A 72 1.36 -5.46 24.44
N GLN A 73 2.43 -6.26 24.40
CA GLN A 73 3.09 -6.78 25.60
C GLN A 73 4.56 -6.35 25.73
N ARG A 74 5.17 -5.90 24.64
CA ARG A 74 6.58 -5.53 24.54
C ARG A 74 6.80 -4.62 23.34
N GLU A 75 8.03 -4.14 23.20
CA GLU A 75 8.50 -3.50 21.97
C GLU A 75 8.30 -4.45 20.77
N CYS A 76 7.88 -3.89 19.65
CA CYS A 76 7.70 -4.61 18.41
C CYS A 76 8.42 -3.89 17.26
N GLY A 77 9.05 -4.64 16.36
CA GLY A 77 9.75 -4.07 15.21
C GLY A 77 8.83 -3.23 14.32
N MET A 78 7.55 -3.59 14.22
CA MET A 78 6.57 -2.79 13.49
C MET A 78 6.33 -1.43 14.14
N GLY A 79 6.26 -1.39 15.47
CA GLY A 79 6.13 -0.15 16.24
C GLY A 79 7.31 0.78 15.99
N ASN A 80 8.52 0.23 16.03
CA ASN A 80 9.76 0.97 15.76
C ASN A 80 9.79 1.54 14.34
N LEU A 81 9.49 0.71 13.34
CA LEU A 81 9.45 1.13 11.94
C LEU A 81 8.47 2.30 11.73
N ILE A 82 7.28 2.21 12.33
CA ILE A 82 6.26 3.26 12.24
C ILE A 82 6.73 4.54 12.93
N THR A 83 7.25 4.45 14.15
CA THR A 83 7.71 5.64 14.89
C THR A 83 8.92 6.31 14.25
N ASP A 84 9.84 5.52 13.69
CA ASP A 84 10.99 6.06 12.95
C ASP A 84 10.53 6.78 11.68
N SER A 85 9.56 6.22 10.98
CA SER A 85 8.94 6.85 9.81
C SER A 85 8.23 8.15 10.17
N MET A 86 7.53 8.18 11.31
CA MET A 86 6.88 9.39 11.81
C MET A 86 7.92 10.47 12.15
N ALA A 87 8.99 10.13 12.88
CA ALA A 87 10.05 11.08 13.22
C ALA A 87 10.76 11.61 11.95
N TYR A 88 11.00 10.73 10.98
CA TYR A 88 11.60 11.08 9.69
C TYR A 88 10.77 12.14 8.94
N ALA A 89 9.44 12.04 8.96
CA ALA A 89 8.56 12.99 8.27
C ALA A 89 8.62 14.44 8.83
N PHE A 90 9.18 14.65 10.02
CA PHE A 90 9.34 15.99 10.63
C PHE A 90 10.76 16.53 10.55
N LEU A 91 11.72 15.81 9.95
CA LEU A 91 13.09 16.29 9.81
C LEU A 91 13.16 17.60 9.03
N ASP A 92 12.42 17.70 7.92
CA ASP A 92 12.39 18.90 7.07
C ASP A 92 11.61 20.08 7.70
N GLN A 93 10.94 19.84 8.82
CA GLN A 93 10.16 20.86 9.55
C GLN A 93 10.95 21.49 10.70
N ALA A 94 12.28 21.31 10.73
CA ALA A 94 13.16 21.91 11.73
C ALA A 94 13.10 23.45 11.69
N LYS A 95 12.95 24.07 12.86
CA LYS A 95 13.05 25.53 13.00
C LYS A 95 14.50 25.96 13.15
N GLU A 96 14.76 27.25 12.98
CA GLU A 96 16.10 27.81 13.17
C GLU A 96 16.62 27.51 14.58
N GLY A 97 17.75 26.80 14.66
CA GLY A 97 18.36 26.35 15.93
C GLY A 97 17.90 24.98 16.42
N GLU A 98 16.97 24.31 15.73
CA GLU A 98 16.52 22.95 16.02
C GLU A 98 17.05 21.97 14.95
N TRP A 99 17.26 20.70 15.32
CA TRP A 99 17.76 19.67 14.39
C TRP A 99 16.63 18.87 13.71
N THR A 100 15.41 18.92 14.24
CA THR A 100 14.19 18.31 13.69
C THR A 100 12.96 19.07 14.21
N GLY A 101 11.85 19.06 13.45
CA GLY A 101 10.57 19.62 13.92
C GLY A 101 9.89 18.78 15.00
N ALA A 102 10.21 17.48 15.08
CA ALA A 102 9.77 16.58 16.14
C ALA A 102 10.80 15.48 16.36
N SER A 103 11.22 15.27 17.60
CA SER A 103 12.24 14.28 17.98
C SER A 103 11.67 13.02 18.62
N ILE A 104 10.38 13.01 18.95
CA ILE A 104 9.69 11.92 19.62
C ILE A 104 8.40 11.61 18.86
N ALA A 105 8.23 10.36 18.50
CA ALA A 105 6.98 9.80 18.00
C ALA A 105 6.55 8.65 18.93
N PHE A 106 5.24 8.43 19.04
CA PHE A 106 4.69 7.31 19.79
C PHE A 106 3.60 6.63 18.96
N GLN A 107 3.62 5.30 18.95
CA GLN A 107 2.61 4.48 18.28
C GLN A 107 1.93 3.62 19.34
N VAL A 108 0.61 3.79 19.49
CA VAL A 108 -0.15 2.93 20.41
C VAL A 108 -0.35 1.54 19.80
N PRO A 109 -0.38 0.46 20.60
CA PRO A 109 -0.48 -0.91 20.10
C PRO A 109 -1.69 -1.15 19.19
N GLY A 110 -2.85 -0.59 19.54
CA GLY A 110 -4.08 -0.74 18.75
C GLY A 110 -4.06 -0.08 17.37
N GLY A 111 -3.08 0.76 17.09
CA GLY A 111 -2.89 1.34 15.75
C GLY A 111 -2.15 0.41 14.79
N VAL A 112 -1.47 -0.62 15.30
CA VAL A 112 -0.82 -1.68 14.51
C VAL A 112 -1.78 -2.86 14.41
N ARG A 113 -2.16 -3.23 13.18
CA ARG A 113 -3.24 -4.19 12.90
C ARG A 113 -2.76 -5.48 12.27
N ALA A 114 -1.61 -5.46 11.60
CA ALA A 114 -0.97 -6.62 10.99
C ALA A 114 0.55 -6.39 10.86
N GLY A 115 1.33 -7.46 10.81
CA GLY A 115 2.74 -7.39 10.42
C GLY A 115 2.90 -7.22 8.91
N LEU A 116 4.12 -6.89 8.46
CA LEU A 116 4.52 -6.91 7.05
C LEU A 116 5.40 -8.12 6.81
N GLU A 117 5.27 -8.79 5.67
CA GLU A 117 6.19 -9.85 5.28
C GLU A 117 7.43 -9.27 4.58
N SER A 118 8.55 -9.97 4.71
CA SER A 118 9.76 -9.65 3.93
C SER A 118 9.46 -9.83 2.43
N GLY A 119 9.85 -8.84 1.63
CA GLY A 119 9.59 -8.82 0.20
C GLY A 119 8.99 -7.52 -0.28
N ASN A 120 8.22 -7.60 -1.37
CA ASN A 120 7.63 -6.44 -2.01
C ASN A 120 6.44 -5.94 -1.18
N VAL A 121 6.51 -4.69 -0.75
CA VAL A 121 5.44 -4.01 0.00
C VAL A 121 4.61 -3.19 -0.97
N ILE A 122 3.30 -3.40 -0.92
CA ILE A 122 2.32 -2.63 -1.67
C ILE A 122 1.47 -1.78 -0.73
N TYR A 123 0.78 -0.81 -1.30
CA TYR A 123 -0.05 0.13 -0.55
C TYR A 123 -1.18 -0.56 0.23
N ALA A 124 -1.71 -1.69 -0.27
CA ALA A 124 -2.63 -2.54 0.48
C ALA A 124 -2.03 -3.02 1.80
N ASP A 125 -0.76 -3.41 1.80
CA ASP A 125 -0.07 -3.91 3.00
C ASP A 125 0.05 -2.81 4.05
N LEU A 126 0.30 -1.56 3.65
CA LEU A 126 0.34 -0.44 4.61
C LEU A 126 -1.03 -0.11 5.22
N ILE A 127 -2.11 -0.18 4.42
CA ILE A 127 -3.49 0.03 4.91
C ILE A 127 -3.93 -1.10 5.85
N THR A 128 -3.51 -2.34 5.58
CA THR A 128 -3.84 -3.47 6.46
C THR A 128 -3.01 -3.43 7.74
N THR A 129 -1.76 -2.99 7.68
CA THR A 129 -0.87 -2.87 8.84
C THR A 129 -1.21 -1.68 9.74
N THR A 130 -1.58 -0.53 9.18
CA THR A 130 -1.86 0.70 9.95
C THR A 130 -3.11 1.42 9.46
N HIS A 131 -3.82 2.10 10.36
CA HIS A 131 -4.94 2.96 9.98
C HIS A 131 -4.45 4.28 9.37
N LEU A 132 -3.73 4.24 8.26
CA LEU A 132 -3.43 5.43 7.48
C LEU A 132 -4.72 5.87 6.77
N LYS A 133 -5.39 6.89 7.33
CA LYS A 133 -6.35 7.65 6.55
C LYS A 133 -5.58 8.46 5.52
N THR A 134 -5.68 8.08 4.25
CA THR A 134 -5.39 9.02 3.16
C THR A 134 -6.43 10.12 3.19
N ASN A 135 -5.99 11.34 3.48
CA ASN A 135 -6.69 12.57 3.12
C ASN A 135 -6.18 13.05 1.77
#